data_AF-A0A9P6WS78-F1
#
_entry.id   AF-A0A9P6WS78-F1
#
_cell.length_a   1.000
_cell.length_b   1.000
_cell.length_c   1.000
_cell.angle_alpha   90.00
_cell.angle_beta   90.00
_cell.angle_gamma   90.00
#
_symmetry.space_group_name_H-M   'P 1'
#
loop_
_entity.id
_entity.type
_entity.pdbx_description
1 polymer ?
#
loop_
_entity_poly.entity_id
_entity_poly.type
_entity_poly.pdbx_seq_one_letter_code
_entity_poly.pdbx_strand_id
1 'polypeptide(L)' 'MQLWLHTHARRLVPQPLHEDARVPAALASKQPLGRYAANSLAAADVDGLVLWCLAEAARRQHREGGP' A
#
# COMPACT_ATOMS: atom_id res chain seq x y z
N MET A 1 -2.20 -12.90 16.50
CA MET A 1 -0.73 -12.94 16.59
C MET A 1 -0.15 -12.33 15.32
N GLN A 2 0.41 -11.12 15.40
CA GLN A 2 0.90 -10.34 14.25
C GLN A 2 2.39 -10.61 14.01
N LEU A 3 2.74 -11.87 13.72
CA LEU A 3 4.14 -12.32 13.62
C LEU A 3 4.96 -11.45 12.66
N TRP A 4 4.37 -11.04 11.53
CA TRP A 4 5.04 -10.19 10.54
C TRP A 4 5.44 -8.83 11.10
N LEU A 5 4.60 -8.22 11.96
CA LEU A 5 4.92 -6.94 12.58
C LEU A 5 6.11 -7.10 13.53
N HIS A 6 6.13 -8.15 14.36
CA HIS A 6 7.25 -8.37 15.26
C HIS A 6 8.55 -8.68 14.53
N THR A 7 8.51 -9.53 13.50
CA THR A 7 9.71 -9.95 12.79
C THR A 7 10.22 -8.87 11.82
N HIS A 8 9.35 -8.00 11.29
CA HIS A 8 9.72 -7.07 10.20
C HIS A 8 9.49 -5.61 10.52
N ALA A 9 9.04 -5.22 11.73
CA ALA A 9 8.77 -3.83 12.11
C ALA A 9 9.86 -2.84 11.68
N ARG A 10 11.14 -3.18 11.88
CA ARG A 10 12.27 -2.30 11.52
C ARG A 10 12.43 -2.07 10.02
N ARG A 11 11.84 -2.92 9.18
CA ARG A 11 11.86 -2.83 7.72
C ARG A 11 10.53 -2.32 7.14
N LEU A 12 9.52 -2.13 7.97
CA LEU A 12 8.23 -1.58 7.55
C LEU A 12 8.29 -0.07 7.66
N VAL A 13 7.98 0.61 6.55
CA VAL A 13 7.77 2.06 6.55
C VAL A 13 6.30 2.29 6.87
N PRO A 14 5.96 3.01 7.95
CA PRO A 14 4.57 3.39 8.22
C PRO A 14 4.00 4.16 7.03
N GLN A 15 2.82 3.77 6.57
CA GLN A 15 2.08 4.46 5.52
C GLN A 15 0.78 4.97 6.14
N PRO A 16 0.61 6.30 6.29
CA PRO A 16 -0.63 6.84 6.83
C PRO A 16 -1.78 6.54 5.86
N LEU A 17 -2.90 6.07 6.41
CA LEU A 17 -4.16 5.88 5.70
C LEU A 17 -5.25 6.62 6.46
N HIS A 18 -6.23 7.15 5.74
CA HIS A 18 -7.45 7.65 6.34
C HIS A 18 -8.12 6.53 7.15
N GLU A 19 -8.59 6.88 8.36
CA GLU A 19 -9.40 5.96 9.15
C GLU A 19 -10.71 5.66 8.41
N ASP A 20 -10.92 4.39 8.07
CA ASP A 20 -11.99 3.98 7.18
C ASP A 20 -12.50 2.57 7.53
N ALA A 21 -13.78 2.49 7.89
CA ALA A 21 -14.45 1.23 8.23
C ALA A 21 -14.51 0.24 7.05
N ARG A 22 -14.29 0.70 5.81
CA ARG A 22 -14.19 -0.16 4.64
C ARG A 22 -12.94 -1.04 4.65
N VAL A 23 -11.86 -0.63 5.33
CA VAL A 23 -10.63 -1.41 5.46
C VAL A 23 -10.87 -2.75 6.18
N PRO A 24 -11.37 -2.78 7.44
CA PRO A 24 -11.67 -4.05 8.10
C PRO A 24 -12.77 -4.85 7.38
N ALA A 25 -13.74 -4.20 6.75
CA ALA A 25 -14.79 -4.87 5.98
C ALA A 25 -14.26 -5.58 4.72
N ALA A 26 -13.33 -4.97 3.99
CA ALA A 26 -12.65 -5.56 2.84
C ALA A 26 -11.83 -6.79 3.26
N LEU A 27 -11.09 -6.68 4.38
CA LEU A 27 -10.33 -7.78 4.96
C LEU A 27 -11.22 -8.96 5.37
N ALA A 28 -12.33 -8.68 6.07
CA ALA A 28 -13.31 -9.70 6.45
C ALA A 28 -13.92 -10.39 5.23
N SER A 29 -14.14 -9.63 4.15
CA SER A 29 -14.65 -10.14 2.87
C SER A 29 -13.57 -10.82 2.01
N LYS A 30 -12.32 -10.86 2.47
CA LYS A 30 -11.16 -11.40 1.74
C LYS A 30 -10.99 -10.79 0.34
N GLN A 31 -11.31 -9.51 0.21
CA GLN A 31 -11.17 -8.76 -1.03
C GLN A 31 -10.14 -7.64 -0.86
N PRO A 32 -9.37 -7.29 -1.92
CA PRO A 32 -8.53 -6.10 -1.87
C PRO A 32 -9.41 -4.86 -1.75
N LEU A 33 -8.94 -3.87 -0.97
CA LEU A 33 -9.69 -2.64 -0.70
C LEU A 33 -10.14 -1.94 -1.99
N GLY A 34 -9.24 -1.81 -2.97
CA GLY A 34 -9.55 -1.19 -4.26
C GLY A 34 -10.60 -1.92 -5.10
N ARG A 35 -10.91 -3.20 -4.82
CA ARG A 35 -12.06 -3.91 -5.42
C ARG A 35 -13.31 -3.77 -4.56
N TYR A 36 -13.17 -3.92 -3.24
CA TYR A 36 -14.30 -3.92 -2.31
C TYR A 36 -14.94 -2.54 -2.14
N ALA A 37 -14.12 -1.49 -2.09
CA ALA A 37 -14.53 -0.12 -1.88
C ALA A 37 -13.59 0.84 -2.64
N ALA A 38 -13.60 0.76 -3.97
CA ALA A 38 -12.72 1.53 -4.86
C ALA A 38 -12.81 3.06 -4.66
N ASN A 39 -13.95 3.56 -4.18
CA ASN A 39 -14.20 4.98 -3.98
C ASN A 39 -13.92 5.46 -2.55
N SER A 40 -13.30 4.64 -1.70
CA SER A 40 -12.99 5.01 -0.33
C SER A 40 -11.71 5.85 -0.25
N LEU A 41 -11.59 6.70 0.78
CA LEU A 41 -10.39 7.54 0.97
C LEU A 41 -9.15 6.67 1.22
N ALA A 42 -9.29 5.60 2.00
CA ALA A 42 -8.20 4.66 2.23
C ALA A 42 -7.78 3.93 0.93
N ALA A 43 -8.70 3.69 0.00
CA ALA A 43 -8.35 3.15 -1.32
C ALA A 43 -7.51 4.16 -2.13
N ALA A 44 -7.91 5.45 -2.11
CA ALA A 44 -7.16 6.52 -2.78
C ALA A 44 -5.76 6.70 -2.20
N ASP A 45 -5.58 6.57 -0.87
CA ASP A 45 -4.27 6.61 -0.24
C ASP A 45 -3.36 5.45 -0.71
N VAL A 46 -3.92 4.24 -0.83
CA VAL A 46 -3.21 3.06 -1.36
C VAL A 46 -2.82 3.29 -2.82
N ASP A 47 -3.68 3.87 -3.65
CA ASP A 47 -3.37 4.20 -5.04
C ASP A 47 -2.22 5.22 -5.13
N GLY A 48 -2.19 6.22 -4.24
CA GLY A 48 -1.08 7.17 -4.11
C GLY A 48 0.25 6.46 -3.82
N LEU A 49 0.25 5.48 -2.91
CA LEU A 49 1.44 4.67 -2.62
C LEU A 49 1.86 3.82 -3.83
N VAL A 50 0.91 3.22 -4.55
CA VAL A 50 1.19 2.46 -5.77
C VAL A 50 1.88 3.34 -6.81
N LEU A 51 1.35 4.54 -7.05
CA LEU A 51 1.93 5.49 -8.00
C LEU A 51 3.36 5.87 -7.62
N TRP A 52 3.60 6.13 -6.33
CA TRP A 52 4.95 6.42 -5.83
C TRP A 52 5.91 5.24 -6.06
N CYS A 53 5.46 4.00 -5.77
CA CYS A 53 6.27 2.79 -5.97
C CYS A 53 6.65 2.60 -7.44
N LEU A 54 5.70 2.79 -8.35
CA LEU A 54 5.94 2.70 -9.79
C LEU A 54 6.92 3.78 -10.25
N ALA A 55 6.75 5.02 -9.78
CA ALA A 55 7.66 6.12 -10.10
C ALA A 55 9.08 5.88 -9.55
N GLU A 56 9.21 5.29 -8.36
CA GLU A 56 10.51 4.94 -7.78
C GLU A 56 11.17 3.78 -8.54
N ALA A 57 10.40 2.76 -8.94
CA ALA A 57 10.91 1.68 -9.78
C ALA A 57 11.43 2.19 -11.13
N ALA A 58 10.67 3.06 -11.80
CA ALA A 58 11.09 3.69 -13.04
C ALA A 58 12.37 4.54 -12.87
N ARG A 59 12.48 5.29 -11.75
CA ARG A 59 13.69 6.05 -11.41
C ARG A 59 14.92 5.16 -11.21
N ARG A 60 14.74 3.98 -10.59
CA ARG A 60 15.83 3.00 -10.42
C ARG A 60 16.25 2.39 -11.75
N GLN A 61 15.30 1.99 -12.58
CA GLN A 61 15.57 1.45 -13.92
C GLN A 61 16.32 2.46 -14.79
N HIS A 62 15.95 3.74 -14.76
CA HIS A 62 16.68 4.79 -15.48
C HIS A 62 18.12 4.98 -14.96
N ARG A 63 18.37 4.79 -13.65
CA ARG A 63 19.71 4.86 -13.07
C ARG A 63 20.56 3.64 -13.43
N GLU A 64 19.95 2.46 -13.46
CA GLU A 64 20.59 1.19 -13.83
C GLU A 64 20.84 1.08 -15.34
N GLY A 65 19.98 1.71 -16.15
CA GLY A 65 20.10 1.80 -17.61
C GLY A 65 20.74 3.11 -18.11
N GLY A 66 21.54 3.79 -17.28
CA GLY A 66 22.32 4.95 -17.73
C GLY A 66 23.27 4.61 -18.89
N PRO A 67 23.71 5.62 -19.68
CA PRO A 67 24.33 5.44 -21.00
C PRO A 67 25.49 4.44 -21.06
#